data_AF-A0A2V6IPH2-F1
#
_entry.id   AF-A0A2V6IPH2-F1
#
_cell.length_a   1.000
_cell.length_b   1.000
_cell.length_c   1.000
_cell.angle_alpha   90.00
_cell.angle_beta   90.00
_cell.angle_gamma   90.00
#
_symmetry.space_group_name_H-M   'P 1'
#
loop_
_entity.id
_entity.type
_entity.pdbx_description
1 polymer ?
#
loop_
_entity_poly.entity_id
_entity_poly.type
_entity_poly.pdbx_seq_one_letter_code
_entity_poly.pdbx_strand_id
1 'polypeptide(L)' 'KNLVIEIDVYRGRHAGLVVAEVEFPDQVTCRRFKPPSWFGREVTGEKRYSNVRLANE' A
#
# COMPACT_ATOMS: atom_id res chain seq x y z
N LYS A 1 18.68 -1.63 -8.04
CA LYS A 1 17.38 -1.17 -8.58
C LYS A 1 16.72 -0.30 -7.53
N ASN A 2 16.15 0.84 -7.93
CA ASN A 2 15.33 1.63 -7.02
C ASN A 2 13.94 0.98 -6.94
N LEU A 3 13.34 1.00 -5.76
CA LEU A 3 11.96 0.59 -5.56
C LEU A 3 11.05 1.79 -5.85
N VAL A 4 9.88 1.52 -6.40
CA VAL A 4 8.83 2.53 -6.61
C VAL A 4 7.81 2.38 -5.48
N ILE A 5 7.38 3.51 -4.95
CA ILE A 5 6.31 3.59 -3.97
C ILE A 5 5.18 4.38 -4.61
N GLU A 6 4.05 3.73 -4.81
CA GLU A 6 2.81 4.37 -5.27
C GLU A 6 2.01 4.83 -4.06
N ILE A 7 1.52 6.07 -4.08
CA ILE A 7 0.74 6.64 -2.99
C ILE A 7 -0.65 7.03 -3.50
N ASP A 8 -1.65 6.32 -3.01
CA ASP A 8 -3.05 6.57 -3.32
C ASP A 8 -3.71 7.38 -2.21
N VAL A 9 -4.27 8.53 -2.58
CA VAL A 9 -5.00 9.43 -1.68
C VAL A 9 -6.48 9.39 -2.04
N TYR A 10 -7.27 8.68 -1.23
CA TYR A 10 -8.69 8.49 -1.50
C TYR A 10 -9.50 9.73 -1.11
N ARG A 11 -10.58 9.97 -1.85
CA ARG A 11 -11.49 11.11 -1.69
C ARG A 11 -12.94 10.61 -1.57
N GLY A 12 -13.87 11.52 -1.29
CA GLY A 12 -15.29 11.19 -1.15
C GLY A 12 -15.56 10.32 0.08
N ARG A 13 -16.25 9.19 -0.11
CA ARG A 13 -16.61 8.25 0.98
C ARG A 13 -15.39 7.72 1.75
N HIS A 14 -14.25 7.59 1.07
CA HIS A 14 -13.00 7.08 1.64
C HIS A 14 -12.02 8.21 2.00
N ALA A 15 -12.50 9.45 2.13
CA ALA A 15 -11.65 10.59 2.49
C ALA A 15 -10.92 10.34 3.83
N GLY A 16 -9.61 10.59 3.84
CA GLY A 16 -8.73 10.32 4.97
C GLY A 16 -8.00 8.98 4.90
N LEU A 17 -8.37 8.09 3.97
CA LEU A 17 -7.59 6.91 3.64
C LEU A 17 -6.44 7.29 2.70
N VAL A 18 -5.22 6.92 3.09
CA VAL A 18 -4.01 7.00 2.26
C VAL A 18 -3.34 5.63 2.29
N VAL A 19 -3.03 5.07 1.13
CA VAL A 19 -2.37 3.78 0.98
C VAL A 19 -1.05 3.98 0.25
N ALA A 20 0.00 3.28 0.71
CA ALA A 20 1.28 3.23 0.03
C ALA A 20 1.57 1.79 -0.40
N GLU A 21 1.76 1.57 -1.69
CA GLU A 21 2.10 0.26 -2.26
C GLU A 21 3.54 0.28 -2.79
N VAL A 22 4.28 -0.81 -2.56
CA VAL A 22 5.68 -0.93 -2.98
C VAL A 22 5.82 -2.12 -3.91
N GLU A 23 6.31 -1.87 -5.13
CA GLU A 23 6.56 -2.92 -6.10
C GLU A 23 7.94 -3.55 -5.88
N PHE A 24 7.96 -4.88 -5.76
CA PHE A 24 9.20 -5.65 -5.60
C PHE A 24 9.44 -6.56 -6.80
N PRO A 25 10.68 -6.67 -7.28
CA PRO A 25 11.00 -7.57 -8.39
C PRO A 25 10.92 -9.05 -8.00
N ASP A 26 11.03 -9.35 -6.70
CA ASP A 26 11.00 -10.71 -6.16
C ASP A 26 10.67 -10.71 -4.66
N GLN A 27 10.34 -11.89 -4.14
CA GLN A 27 9.99 -12.07 -2.72
C GLN A 27 11.18 -11.82 -1.77
N VAL A 28 12.41 -12.05 -2.21
CA VAL A 28 13.60 -11.88 -1.35
C VAL A 28 13.81 -10.39 -1.05
N THR A 29 13.64 -9.55 -2.06
CA THR A 29 13.72 -8.09 -1.95
C THR A 29 12.59 -7.55 -1.10
N CYS A 30 11.36 -8.05 -1.27
CA CYS A 30 10.21 -7.72 -0.41
C CYS A 30 10.49 -8.02 1.07
N ARG A 31 10.94 -9.25 1.39
CA ARG A 31 11.24 -9.66 2.78
C ARG A 31 12.38 -8.86 3.44
N ARG A 32 13.26 -8.23 2.64
CA ARG A 32 14.38 -7.41 3.12
C ARG A 32 14.05 -5.93 3.19
N PHE A 33 12.90 -5.52 2.67
CA PHE A 33 12.49 -4.14 2.66
C PHE A 33 12.30 -3.62 4.08
N LYS A 34 12.83 -2.42 4.33
CA LYS A 34 12.59 -1.69 5.57
C LYS A 34 11.73 -0.48 5.23
N PRO A 35 10.47 -0.44 5.70
CA PRO A 35 9.59 0.68 5.38
C PRO A 35 10.16 1.98 5.99
N PRO A 36 10.08 3.10 5.25
CA PRO A 36 10.37 4.43 5.78
C PRO A 36 9.53 4.75 7.03
N SER A 37 10.01 5.64 7.90
CA SER A 37 9.33 5.99 9.16
C SER A 37 7.96 6.64 8.99
N TRP A 38 7.63 7.13 7.79
CA TRP A 38 6.33 7.70 7.48
C TRP A 38 5.29 6.66 7.06
N PHE A 39 5.70 5.42 6.79
CA PHE A 39 4.75 4.34 6.56
C PHE A 39 3.91 4.13 7.82
N GLY A 40 2.62 3.95 7.61
CA GLY A 40 1.70 3.55 8.65
C GLY A 40 1.77 2.04 8.90
N ARG A 41 0.64 1.51 9.38
CA ARG A 41 0.45 0.07 9.59
C ARG A 41 0.56 -0.69 8.27
N GLU A 42 1.28 -1.81 8.28
CA GLU A 42 1.27 -2.75 7.15
C GLU A 42 -0.14 -3.38 7.03
N VAL A 43 -0.69 -3.33 5.82
CA VAL A 43 -2.04 -3.86 5.50
C VAL A 43 -2.01 -4.92 4.39
N THR A 44 -0.83 -5.44 4.06
CA THR A 44 -0.62 -6.46 3.03
C THR A 44 -1.55 -7.66 3.27
N GLY A 45 -2.37 -8.02 2.29
CA GLY A 45 -3.30 -9.16 2.36
C GLY A 45 -4.62 -8.88 3.09
N GLU A 46 -4.81 -7.70 3.68
CA GLU A 46 -6.09 -7.33 4.28
C GLU A 46 -7.10 -6.94 3.20
N LYS A 47 -8.07 -7.84 2.94
CA LYS A 47 -9.11 -7.64 1.92
C LYS A 47 -9.84 -6.30 2.02
N ARG A 48 -9.97 -5.75 3.24
CA ARG A 48 -10.59 -4.44 3.51
C ARG A 48 -9.95 -3.29 2.72
N TYR A 49 -8.65 -3.34 2.50
CA TYR A 49 -7.89 -2.29 1.81
C TYR A 49 -7.61 -2.62 0.35
N SER A 50 -8.18 -3.71 -0.18
CA SER A 50 -8.05 -4.01 -1.60
C SER A 50 -8.84 -2.99 -2.44
N ASN A 51 -8.25 -2.57 -3.57
CA ASN A 51 -8.93 -1.66 -4.51
C ASN A 51 -10.28 -2.20 -4.97
N VAL A 52 -10.40 -3.51 -5.18
CA VAL A 52 -11.69 -4.14 -5.54
C VAL A 52 -12.73 -3.91 -4.44
N ARG A 53 -12.37 -4.05 -3.17
CA ARG A 53 -13.32 -3.82 -2.08
C ARG A 53 -13.66 -2.34 -1.93
N LEU A 54 -12.66 -1.46 -1.94
CA LEU A 54 -12.87 -0.01 -1.83
C LEU A 54 -13.74 0.54 -2.97
N ALA A 55 -13.65 -0.03 -4.17
CA ALA A 55 -14.47 0.34 -5.32
C ALA A 55 -15.94 -0.12 -5.21
N ASN A 56 -16.23 -1.15 -4.41
CA ASN A 56 -17.57 -1.71 -4.23
C ASN A 56 -18.29 -1.21 -2.95
N GLU A 57 -17.62 -0.37 -2.15
CA GLU A 57 -18.17 0.23 -0.91
C GLU A 57 -18.80 1.60 -1.16
#